data_AF-A0A3D1M7I8-F1
#
_entry.id   AF-A0A3D1M7I8-F1
#
_cell.length_a   1.000
_cell.length_b   1.000
_cell.length_c   1.000
_cell.angle_alpha   90.00
_cell.angle_beta   90.00
_cell.angle_gamma   90.00
#
_symmetry.space_group_name_H-M   'P 1'
#
loop_
_entity.id
_entity.type
_entity.pdbx_description
1 polymer ?
#
loop_
_entity_poly.entity_id
_entity_poly.type
_entity_poly.pdbx_seq_one_letter_code
_entity_poly.pdbx_strand_id
1 'polypeptide(L)'
;LKNFQADERTMTKYIIGAISELDTPLNASAKGDLAMTSWFAGLTEEDFQKEREEVLDAQPEDIRKLSAAAQAILDADNRCVIGSES
;
A
#
# COMPACT_ATOMS: atom_id res chain seq x y z
N LEU A 1 7.22 -5.34 -13.05
CA LEU A 1 7.36 -5.88 -11.68
C LEU A 1 8.19 -7.16 -11.60
N LYS A 2 8.03 -8.16 -12.49
CA LYS A 2 8.78 -9.44 -12.43
C LYS A 2 10.31 -9.31 -12.31
N ASN A 3 10.88 -8.28 -12.96
CA ASN A 3 12.32 -8.00 -12.98
C ASN A 3 12.72 -6.85 -12.06
N PHE A 4 11.91 -6.52 -11.05
CA PHE A 4 12.24 -5.46 -10.10
C PHE A 4 13.54 -5.79 -9.37
N GLN A 5 14.43 -4.80 -9.28
CA GLN A 5 15.70 -4.86 -8.57
C GLN A 5 15.87 -3.56 -7.78
N ALA A 6 16.29 -3.69 -6.54
CA ALA A 6 16.61 -2.58 -5.68
C ALA A 6 17.73 -3.02 -4.74
N ASP A 7 18.69 -2.13 -4.50
CA ASP A 7 19.67 -2.30 -3.44
C ASP A 7 19.06 -1.93 -2.08
N GLU A 8 19.79 -2.22 -1.01
CA GLU A 8 19.36 -1.96 0.37
C GLU A 8 18.94 -0.49 0.57
N ARG A 9 19.73 0.45 0.02
CA ARG A 9 19.44 1.88 0.12
C ARG A 9 18.13 2.25 -0.57
N THR A 10 17.90 1.71 -1.76
CA THR A 10 16.67 1.97 -2.54
C THR A 10 15.46 1.37 -1.84
N MET A 11 15.56 0.14 -1.35
CA MET A 11 14.50 -0.50 -0.56
C MET A 11 14.19 0.29 0.71
N THR A 12 15.22 0.68 1.46
CA THR A 12 15.06 1.51 2.66
C THR A 12 14.31 2.80 2.36
N LYS A 13 14.60 3.45 1.23
CA LYS A 13 13.88 4.67 0.81
C LYS A 13 12.40 4.40 0.55
N TYR A 14 12.06 3.29 -0.08
CA TYR A 14 10.66 2.92 -0.32
C TYR A 14 9.92 2.60 0.98
N ILE A 15 10.56 1.87 1.89
CA ILE A 15 10.03 1.57 3.23
C ILE A 15 9.77 2.87 4.01
N ILE A 16 10.74 3.79 4.05
CA ILE A 16 10.56 5.09 4.72
C ILE A 16 9.38 5.86 4.11
N GLY A 17 9.23 5.82 2.78
CA GLY A 17 8.09 6.44 2.10
C GLY A 17 6.75 5.88 2.58
N ALA A 18 6.62 4.55 2.61
CA ALA A 18 5.40 3.88 3.06
C ALA A 18 5.11 4.12 4.56
N ILE A 19 6.13 4.03 5.43
CA ILE A 19 5.99 4.31 6.86
C ILE A 19 5.60 5.77 7.10
N SER A 20 6.10 6.71 6.31
CA SER A 20 5.72 8.12 6.44
C SER A 20 4.23 8.35 6.21
N GLU A 21 3.59 7.57 5.33
CA GLU A 21 2.15 7.65 5.10
C GLU A 21 1.39 7.07 6.30
N LEU A 22 1.78 5.89 6.79
CA LEU A 22 1.20 5.25 7.98
C LEU A 22 1.32 6.12 9.24
N ASP A 23 2.42 6.88 9.37
CA ASP A 23 2.74 7.69 10.57
C ASP A 23 2.30 9.15 10.47
N THR A 24 1.51 9.48 9.44
CA THR A 24 1.05 10.85 9.25
C THR A 24 0.24 11.33 10.46
N PRO A 25 0.64 12.44 11.11
CA PRO A 25 -0.09 12.96 12.26
C PRO A 25 -1.53 13.33 11.89
N LEU A 26 -2.49 12.76 12.63
CA LEU A 26 -3.91 12.99 12.40
C LEU A 26 -4.45 14.07 13.33
N ASN A 27 -5.23 15.00 12.78
CA ASN A 27 -6.05 15.92 13.56
C ASN A 27 -7.27 15.18 14.18
N ALA A 28 -8.02 15.85 15.05
CA ALA A 28 -9.13 15.23 15.77
C ALA A 28 -10.22 14.64 14.84
N SER A 29 -10.56 15.32 13.75
CA SER A 29 -11.56 14.83 12.78
C SER A 29 -11.07 13.55 12.10
N ALA A 30 -9.85 13.57 11.57
CA ALA A 30 -9.27 12.44 10.87
C ALA A 30 -9.11 11.20 11.78
N LYS A 31 -8.81 11.41 13.07
CA LYS A 31 -8.81 10.30 14.06
C LYS A 31 -10.20 9.68 14.23
N GLY A 32 -11.25 10.50 14.23
CA GLY A 32 -12.64 10.02 14.28
C GLY A 32 -13.03 9.23 13.04
N ASP A 33 -12.67 9.74 11.85
CA ASP A 33 -12.93 9.07 10.56
C ASP A 33 -12.22 7.71 10.48
N LEU A 34 -10.95 7.66 10.90
CA LEU A 34 -10.18 6.42 10.98
C LEU A 34 -10.85 5.43 11.94
N ALA A 35 -11.16 5.84 13.18
CA ALA A 35 -11.76 4.96 14.18
C ALA A 35 -13.10 4.37 13.71
N MET A 36 -13.95 5.19 13.08
CA MET A 36 -15.22 4.74 12.52
C MET A 36 -15.03 3.75 11.36
N THR A 37 -14.13 4.07 10.42
CA THR A 37 -13.83 3.21 9.27
C THR A 37 -13.26 1.87 9.72
N SER A 38 -12.30 1.89 10.64
CA SER A 38 -11.70 0.68 11.23
C SER A 38 -12.74 -0.18 11.94
N TRP A 39 -13.65 0.43 12.69
CA TRP A 39 -14.73 -0.29 13.36
C TRP A 39 -15.65 -1.01 12.36
N PHE A 40 -16.09 -0.33 11.30
CA PHE A 40 -16.93 -0.95 10.27
C PHE A 40 -16.20 -2.02 9.47
N ALA A 41 -14.89 -1.85 9.24
CA ALA A 41 -14.05 -2.83 8.57
C ALA A 41 -13.63 -4.01 9.47
N GLY A 42 -13.90 -3.93 10.78
CA GLY A 42 -13.48 -4.95 11.76
C GLY A 42 -11.96 -4.99 12.00
N LEU A 43 -11.26 -3.89 11.74
CA LEU A 43 -9.80 -3.79 11.92
C LEU A 43 -9.46 -3.54 13.39
N THR A 44 -8.48 -4.30 13.87
CA THR A 44 -7.94 -4.21 15.21
C THR A 44 -6.61 -3.45 15.22
N GLU A 45 -6.16 -3.00 16.39
CA GLU A 45 -4.83 -2.39 16.54
C GLU A 45 -3.70 -3.38 16.19
N GLU A 46 -3.92 -4.67 16.40
CA GLU A 46 -3.00 -5.74 15.99
C GLU A 46 -2.87 -5.81 14.46
N ASP A 47 -3.94 -5.57 13.70
CA ASP A 47 -3.88 -5.52 12.24
C ASP A 47 -3.05 -4.34 11.75
N PHE A 48 -3.21 -3.16 12.36
CA PHE A 48 -2.38 -1.98 12.06
C PHE A 48 -0.90 -2.23 12.37
N GLN A 49 -0.62 -2.87 13.50
CA GLN A 49 0.74 -3.20 13.90
C GLN A 49 1.36 -4.22 12.94
N LYS A 50 0.60 -5.24 12.56
CA LYS A 50 1.03 -6.25 11.59
C LYS A 50 1.34 -5.64 10.23
N GLU A 51 0.48 -4.75 9.72
CA GLU A 51 0.74 -4.05 8.45
C GLU A 51 2.04 -3.26 8.50
N ARG A 52 2.30 -2.53 9.60
CA ARG A 52 3.56 -1.81 9.79
C ARG A 52 4.77 -2.76 9.74
N GLU A 53 4.71 -3.89 10.43
CA GLU A 53 5.79 -4.88 10.45
C GLU A 53 6.04 -5.46 9.06
N GLU A 54 4.98 -5.78 8.32
CA GLU A 54 5.07 -6.25 6.93
C GLU A 54 5.75 -5.22 6.01
N VAL A 55 5.47 -3.92 6.20
CA VAL A 55 6.14 -2.83 5.46
C VAL A 55 7.61 -2.72 5.83
N LEU A 56 7.97 -2.82 7.12
CA LEU A 56 9.34 -2.73 7.60
C LEU A 56 10.22 -3.89 7.11
N ASP A 57 9.64 -5.08 7.02
CA ASP A 57 10.35 -6.31 6.62
C ASP A 57 10.40 -6.52 5.10
N ALA A 58 9.71 -5.68 4.32
CA ALA A 58 9.53 -5.84 2.88
C ALA A 58 10.86 -5.96 2.10
N GLN A 59 10.96 -6.98 1.24
CA GLN A 59 12.13 -7.26 0.41
C GLN A 59 11.84 -7.09 -1.10
N PRO A 60 12.86 -6.96 -1.96
CA PRO A 60 12.67 -6.92 -3.42
C PRO A 60 11.90 -8.11 -3.99
N GLU A 61 11.98 -9.27 -3.35
CA GLU A 61 11.20 -10.48 -3.66
C GLU A 61 9.69 -10.23 -3.52
N ASP A 62 9.26 -9.51 -2.49
CA ASP A 62 7.85 -9.23 -2.23
C ASP A 62 7.26 -8.32 -3.30
N ILE A 63 8.02 -7.32 -3.75
CA ILE A 63 7.65 -6.47 -4.90
C ILE A 63 7.52 -7.29 -6.19
N ARG A 64 8.37 -8.31 -6.39
CA ARG A 64 8.27 -9.21 -7.55
C ARG A 64 7.02 -10.09 -7.47
N LYS A 65 6.61 -10.55 -6.28
CA LYS A 65 5.38 -11.35 -6.09
C LYS A 65 4.12 -10.57 -6.53
N LEU A 66 4.10 -9.24 -6.38
CA LEU A 66 3.01 -8.38 -6.85
C LEU A 66 2.78 -8.45 -8.37
N SER A 67 3.75 -8.94 -9.14
CA SER A 67 3.60 -9.08 -10.59
C SER A 67 2.44 -9.99 -11.01
N ALA A 68 2.09 -11.00 -10.21
CA ALA A 68 0.97 -11.88 -10.50
C ALA A 68 -0.37 -11.14 -10.37
N ALA A 69 -0.55 -10.39 -9.28
CA ALA A 69 -1.73 -9.56 -9.07
C ALA A 69 -1.86 -8.47 -10.14
N ALA A 70 -0.75 -7.79 -10.47
CA ALA A 70 -0.73 -6.79 -11.53
C ALA A 70 -1.12 -7.39 -12.89
N GLN A 71 -0.65 -8.60 -13.23
CA GLN A 71 -1.04 -9.27 -14.46
C GLN A 71 -2.53 -9.63 -14.45
N ALA A 72 -3.07 -10.16 -13.34
CA ALA A 72 -4.49 -10.49 -13.24
C ALA A 72 -5.40 -9.26 -13.43
N ILE A 73 -4.97 -8.09 -12.93
CA ILE A 73 -5.69 -6.83 -13.13
C ILE A 73 -5.70 -6.43 -14.62
N LEU A 74 -4.56 -6.56 -15.31
CA LEU A 74 -4.47 -6.27 -16.74
C LEU A 74 -5.32 -7.23 -17.58
N ASP A 75 -5.30 -8.51 -17.23
CA ASP A 75 -6.04 -9.55 -17.94
C ASP A 75 -7.56 -9.42 -17.77
N ALA A 76 -8.02 -8.81 -16.68
CA ALA A 76 -9.43 -8.51 -16.46
C ALA A 76 -9.99 -7.46 -17.44
N ASP A 77 -9.12 -6.74 -18.14
CA ASP A 77 -9.42 -5.76 -19.20
C ASP A 77 -10.49 -4.71 -18.85
N ASN A 78 -10.63 -4.38 -17.56
CA ASN A 78 -11.55 -3.38 -17.08
C ASN A 78 -10.97 -1.98 -17.33
N ARG A 79 -11.44 -1.31 -18.39
CA ARG A 79 -10.97 0.02 -18.78
C ARG A 79 -12.09 1.04 -18.63
N CYS A 80 -11.86 2.05 -17.79
CA CYS A 80 -12.71 3.23 -17.69
C CYS A 80 -11.86 4.46 -18.03
N VAL A 81 -12.26 5.22 -19.05
CA VAL A 81 -11.56 6.43 -19.48
C VAL A 81 -12.54 7.59 -19.42
N ILE A 82 -12.12 8.68 -18.79
CA ILE A 82 -12.87 9.94 -18.75
C ILE A 82 -12.07 10.96 -19.56
N GLY A 83 -12.66 11.44 -20.65
CA GLY A 83 -12.06 12.44 -21.52
C GLY A 83 -13.12 13.10 -22.39
N SER A 84 -12.85 14.33 -22.84
CA SER A 84 -13.60 14.98 -23.91
C SER A 84 -13.05 14.52 -25.26
N GLU A 85 -13.90 14.38 -26.28
CA GLU A 85 -13.45 14.16 -27.66
C GLU A 85 -12.43 15.25 -28.06
N SER A 86 -11.26 14.84 -28.54
CA SER A 86 -10.30 15.68 -29.25
C SER A 86 -9.62 14.83 -30.31
#